data_AF-A0A239HJ22-F1
#
_entry.id   AF-A0A239HJ22-F1
#
_cell.length_a   1.000
_cell.length_b   1.000
_cell.length_c   1.000
_cell.angle_alpha   90.00
_cell.angle_beta   90.00
_cell.angle_gamma   90.00
#
_symmetry.space_group_name_H-M   'P 1'
#
loop_
_entity.id
_entity.type
_entity.pdbx_description
1 polymer ?
#
loop_
_entity_poly.entity_id
_entity_poly.type
_entity_poly.pdbx_seq_one_letter_code
_entity_poly.pdbx_strand_id
1 'polypeptide(L)'
;MTAFLIPDIAQLKLAEINALTDAVARLQREVESRQTIIDSLSARAQHFQERLAQADAARATALANLNQAQSAQSAANGLAAACAESHRQVTAVDEALTRVTDAEVELLRQLTFTINLLEKAGHLANKQKASNPLIPDALIEQLGKATGDCANVVALALVAQDSCLTASAGLSTTRGCLDLAQSQADTLRHELQPGKQHEAGVLGHLERLYQKSAEHYNAELASSTNATAQLDHANAALATAKARLASLQAGLAAATAVDAKAA
;
A
#
# COMPACT_ATOMS: atom_id res chain seq x y z
N MET A 1 -76.08 37.55 -56.84
CA MET A 1 -76.54 37.15 -55.49
C MET A 1 -76.01 35.77 -55.21
N THR A 2 -74.81 35.69 -54.64
CA THR A 2 -74.19 34.43 -54.21
C THR A 2 -74.86 33.99 -52.91
N ALA A 3 -75.63 32.90 -52.97
CA ALA A 3 -76.21 32.29 -51.79
C ALA A 3 -75.08 31.83 -50.86
N PHE A 4 -75.01 32.46 -49.69
CA PHE A 4 -74.13 32.06 -48.60
C PHE A 4 -74.66 30.72 -48.09
N LEU A 5 -74.11 29.61 -48.60
CA LEU A 5 -74.39 28.27 -48.06
C LEU A 5 -73.83 28.26 -46.64
N ILE A 6 -74.75 28.33 -45.67
CA ILE A 6 -74.43 27.99 -44.28
C ILE A 6 -74.13 26.48 -44.31
N PRO A 7 -72.93 26.04 -43.90
CA PRO A 7 -72.59 24.62 -43.90
C PRO A 7 -73.58 23.87 -43.01
N ASP A 8 -74.06 22.73 -43.51
CA ASP A 8 -74.96 21.85 -42.78
C ASP A 8 -74.28 21.37 -41.49
N ILE A 9 -75.04 21.26 -40.40
CA ILE A 9 -74.52 20.92 -39.05
C ILE A 9 -73.78 19.58 -39.08
N ALA A 10 -74.23 18.65 -39.93
CA ALA A 10 -73.57 17.37 -40.16
C ALA A 10 -72.14 17.53 -40.75
N GLN A 11 -71.94 18.47 -41.67
CA GLN A 11 -70.63 18.73 -42.28
C GLN A 11 -69.65 19.33 -41.26
N LEU A 12 -70.15 20.20 -40.36
CA LEU A 12 -69.34 20.78 -39.29
C LEU A 12 -68.90 19.73 -38.26
N LYS A 13 -69.81 18.84 -37.84
CA LYS A 13 -69.47 17.73 -36.92
C LYS A 13 -68.46 16.76 -37.52
N LEU A 14 -68.64 16.40 -38.79
CA LEU A 14 -67.70 15.54 -39.50
C LEU A 14 -66.31 16.19 -39.62
N ALA A 15 -66.25 17.50 -39.88
CA ALA A 15 -64.99 18.24 -39.91
C ALA A 15 -64.30 18.26 -38.53
N GLU A 16 -65.05 18.40 -37.44
CA GLU A 16 -64.52 18.35 -36.07
C GLU A 16 -63.97 16.96 -35.70
N ILE A 17 -64.70 15.89 -36.05
CA ILE A 17 -64.25 14.51 -35.85
C ILE A 17 -62.96 14.24 -36.64
N ASN A 18 -62.88 14.69 -37.89
CA ASN A 18 -61.67 14.56 -38.71
C ASN A 18 -60.49 15.34 -38.10
N ALA A 19 -60.73 16.56 -37.63
CA ALA A 19 -59.70 17.37 -36.97
C ALA A 19 -59.18 16.72 -35.67
N LEU A 20 -60.07 16.17 -34.84
CA LEU A 20 -59.70 15.43 -33.63
C LEU A 20 -58.95 14.14 -33.95
N THR A 21 -59.36 13.42 -35.01
CA THR A 21 -58.68 12.21 -35.48
C THR A 21 -57.24 12.51 -35.91
N ASP A 22 -57.06 13.57 -36.69
CA ASP A 22 -55.73 14.03 -37.10
C ASP A 22 -54.88 14.48 -35.91
N ALA A 23 -55.48 15.18 -34.93
CA ALA A 23 -54.79 15.62 -33.73
C ALA A 23 -54.33 14.43 -32.86
N VAL A 24 -55.17 13.41 -32.70
CA VAL A 24 -54.82 12.15 -32.02
C VAL A 24 -53.68 11.46 -32.74
N ALA A 25 -53.74 11.31 -34.07
CA ALA A 25 -52.69 10.66 -34.86
C ALA A 25 -51.35 11.42 -34.82
N ARG A 26 -51.37 12.75 -34.77
CA ARG A 26 -50.16 13.57 -34.57
C ARG A 26 -49.57 13.36 -33.18
N LEU A 27 -50.40 13.40 -32.14
CA LEU A 27 -49.93 13.28 -30.76
C LEU A 27 -49.47 11.85 -30.41
N GLN A 28 -50.04 10.82 -31.04
CA GLN A 28 -49.53 9.45 -30.97
C GLN A 28 -48.10 9.35 -31.49
N ARG A 29 -47.82 9.91 -32.67
CA ARG A 29 -46.46 9.96 -33.23
C ARG A 29 -45.49 10.74 -32.33
N GLU A 30 -45.95 11.82 -31.70
CA GLU A 30 -45.14 12.55 -30.73
C GLU A 30 -44.82 11.71 -29.48
N VAL A 31 -45.79 10.96 -28.96
CA VAL A 31 -45.60 10.03 -27.83
C VAL A 31 -44.60 8.94 -28.19
N GLU A 32 -44.71 8.34 -29.37
CA GLU A 32 -43.76 7.33 -29.87
C GLU A 32 -42.34 7.90 -30.01
N SER A 33 -42.20 9.08 -30.63
CA SER A 33 -40.92 9.75 -30.77
C SER A 33 -40.28 10.08 -29.40
N ARG A 34 -41.07 10.58 -28.44
CA ARG A 34 -40.61 10.83 -27.07
C ARG A 34 -40.21 9.55 -26.34
N GLN A 35 -40.90 8.44 -26.60
CA GLN A 35 -40.53 7.13 -26.04
C GLN A 35 -39.16 6.69 -26.55
N THR A 36 -38.87 6.82 -27.85
CA THR A 36 -37.54 6.54 -28.40
C THR A 36 -36.43 7.41 -27.78
N ILE A 37 -36.71 8.69 -27.52
CA ILE A 37 -35.77 9.58 -26.83
C ILE A 37 -35.50 9.09 -25.40
N ILE A 38 -36.53 8.67 -24.67
CA ILE A 38 -36.39 8.11 -23.32
C ILE A 38 -35.55 6.84 -23.35
N ASP A 39 -35.76 5.94 -24.31
CA ASP A 39 -34.99 4.71 -24.41
C ASP A 39 -33.49 5.01 -24.61
N SER A 40 -33.18 6.00 -25.47
CA SER A 40 -31.80 6.48 -25.68
C SER A 40 -31.20 7.14 -24.43
N LEU A 41 -31.96 7.99 -23.74
CA LEU A 41 -31.51 8.66 -22.51
C LEU A 41 -31.34 7.66 -21.35
N SER A 42 -32.18 6.63 -21.29
CA SER A 42 -32.08 5.54 -20.32
C SER A 42 -30.78 4.77 -20.50
N ALA A 43 -30.47 4.35 -21.74
CA ALA A 43 -29.20 3.70 -22.07
C ALA A 43 -27.99 4.60 -21.73
N ARG A 44 -28.09 5.90 -22.01
CA ARG A 44 -27.03 6.87 -21.67
C ARG A 44 -26.85 7.04 -20.16
N ALA A 45 -27.94 7.13 -19.40
CA ALA A 45 -27.90 7.23 -17.95
C ALA A 45 -27.26 5.98 -17.33
N GLN A 46 -27.63 4.79 -17.81
CA GLN A 46 -27.02 3.54 -17.39
C GLN A 46 -25.50 3.51 -17.68
N HIS A 47 -25.09 3.90 -18.88
CA HIS A 47 -23.66 3.96 -19.23
C HIS A 47 -22.84 4.87 -18.30
N PHE A 48 -23.36 6.03 -17.89
CA PHE A 48 -22.66 6.89 -16.94
C PHE A 48 -22.70 6.35 -15.50
N GLN A 49 -23.75 5.63 -15.10
CA GLN A 49 -23.76 4.94 -13.81
C GLN A 49 -22.67 3.85 -13.74
N GLU A 50 -22.51 3.08 -14.83
CA GLU A 50 -21.45 2.08 -14.93
C GLU A 50 -20.05 2.71 -14.87
N ARG A 51 -19.82 3.81 -15.60
CA ARG A 51 -18.55 4.56 -15.53
C ARG A 51 -18.28 5.16 -14.15
N LEU A 52 -19.31 5.67 -13.48
CA LEU A 52 -19.19 6.17 -12.10
C LEU A 52 -18.77 5.06 -11.14
N ALA A 53 -19.38 3.87 -11.26
CA ALA A 53 -19.00 2.71 -10.44
C ALA A 53 -17.55 2.27 -10.70
N GLN A 54 -17.11 2.27 -11.97
CA GLN A 54 -15.72 1.99 -12.33
C GLN A 54 -14.75 3.05 -11.77
N ALA A 55 -15.11 4.33 -11.85
CA ALA A 55 -14.28 5.41 -11.33
C ALA A 55 -14.16 5.36 -9.80
N ASP A 56 -15.24 5.00 -9.10
CA ASP A 56 -15.22 4.83 -7.64
C ASP A 56 -14.32 3.66 -7.23
N ALA A 57 -14.44 2.52 -7.91
CA ALA A 57 -13.56 1.37 -7.70
C ALA A 57 -12.09 1.73 -7.95
N ALA A 58 -11.78 2.42 -9.05
CA ALA A 58 -10.42 2.87 -9.37
C ALA A 58 -9.86 3.84 -8.31
N ARG A 59 -10.68 4.76 -7.80
CA ARG A 59 -10.32 5.66 -6.70
C ARG A 59 -10.04 4.89 -5.41
N ALA A 60 -10.88 3.93 -5.06
CA ALA A 60 -10.68 3.09 -3.88
C ALA A 60 -9.38 2.26 -3.98
N THR A 61 -9.10 1.67 -5.14
CA THR A 61 -7.84 0.94 -5.39
C THR A 61 -6.62 1.87 -5.32
N ALA A 62 -6.69 3.07 -5.91
CA ALA A 62 -5.59 4.04 -5.85
C ALA A 62 -5.29 4.46 -4.40
N LEU A 63 -6.31 4.68 -3.58
CA LEU A 63 -6.15 4.98 -2.16
C LEU A 63 -5.53 3.82 -1.38
N ALA A 64 -6.00 2.59 -1.63
CA ALA A 64 -5.46 1.39 -0.98
C ALA A 64 -3.96 1.22 -1.29
N ASN A 65 -3.57 1.39 -2.56
CA ASN A 65 -2.17 1.31 -2.98
C ASN A 65 -1.32 2.43 -2.35
N LEU A 66 -1.85 3.65 -2.26
CA LEU A 66 -1.17 4.76 -1.58
C LEU A 66 -0.91 4.45 -0.11
N ASN A 67 -1.91 3.95 0.62
CA ASN A 67 -1.77 3.57 2.03
C ASN A 67 -0.75 2.44 2.23
N GLN A 68 -0.72 1.47 1.31
CA GLN A 68 0.29 0.40 1.33
C GLN A 68 1.70 0.94 1.13
N ALA A 69 1.90 1.86 0.18
CA ALA A 69 3.20 2.50 -0.04
C ALA A 69 3.65 3.35 1.16
N GLN A 70 2.73 4.05 1.83
CA GLN A 70 3.04 4.79 3.05
C GLN A 70 3.44 3.86 4.20
N SER A 71 2.78 2.72 4.32
CA SER A 71 3.15 1.67 5.27
C SER A 71 4.53 1.10 4.96
N ALA A 72 4.82 0.83 3.69
CA ALA A 72 6.13 0.35 3.24
C ALA A 72 7.24 1.36 3.52
N GLN A 73 6.99 2.66 3.31
CA GLN A 73 7.94 3.73 3.63
C GLN A 73 8.23 3.80 5.13
N SER A 74 7.20 3.64 5.97
CA SER A 74 7.36 3.61 7.42
C SER A 74 8.17 2.40 7.88
N ALA A 75 7.89 1.22 7.30
CA ALA A 75 8.66 0.00 7.55
C ALA A 75 10.13 0.14 7.11
N ALA A 76 10.38 0.75 5.94
CA ALA A 76 11.73 0.99 5.44
C ALA A 76 12.52 1.96 6.35
N ASN A 77 11.86 3.00 6.88
CA ASN A 77 12.45 3.89 7.88
C ASN A 77 12.77 3.15 9.19
N GLY A 78 11.86 2.28 9.64
CA GLY A 78 12.07 1.45 10.83
C GLY A 78 13.25 0.48 10.66
N LEU A 79 13.36 -0.15 9.49
CA LEU A 79 14.47 -1.04 9.16
C LEU A 79 15.81 -0.29 9.19
N ALA A 80 15.90 0.87 8.54
CA ALA A 80 17.12 1.68 8.54
C ALA A 80 17.54 2.11 9.96
N ALA A 81 16.58 2.48 10.81
CA ALA A 81 16.87 2.83 12.19
C ALA A 81 17.37 1.62 13.00
N ALA A 82 16.74 0.45 12.83
CA ALA A 82 17.14 -0.79 13.49
C ALA A 82 18.54 -1.27 13.05
N CYS A 83 18.85 -1.16 11.75
CA CYS A 83 20.18 -1.44 11.21
C CYS A 83 21.24 -0.51 11.79
N ALA A 84 20.99 0.80 11.84
CA ALA A 84 21.91 1.77 12.42
C ALA A 84 22.19 1.50 13.91
N GLU A 85 21.16 1.17 14.69
CA GLU A 85 21.31 0.82 16.10
C GLU A 85 22.09 -0.49 16.28
N SER A 86 21.77 -1.51 15.49
CA SER A 86 22.48 -2.79 15.51
C SER A 86 23.96 -2.61 15.13
N HIS A 87 24.27 -1.72 14.18
CA HIS A 87 25.63 -1.42 13.77
C HIS A 87 26.44 -0.77 14.90
N ARG A 88 25.82 0.14 15.68
CA ARG A 88 26.45 0.71 16.89
C ARG A 88 26.73 -0.36 17.93
N GLN A 89 25.76 -1.25 18.18
CA GLN A 89 25.92 -2.33 19.16
C GLN A 89 27.04 -3.30 18.76
N VAL A 90 27.08 -3.73 17.50
CA VAL A 90 28.14 -4.59 16.97
C VAL A 90 29.51 -3.92 17.10
N THR A 91 29.63 -2.63 16.78
CA THR A 91 30.89 -1.88 16.92
C THR A 91 31.34 -1.84 18.39
N ALA A 92 30.43 -1.56 19.33
CA ALA A 92 30.76 -1.53 20.75
C ALA A 92 31.19 -2.91 21.29
N VAL A 93 30.56 -3.99 20.81
CA VAL A 93 30.94 -5.36 21.18
C VAL A 93 32.31 -5.73 20.59
N ASP A 94 32.59 -5.34 19.33
CA ASP A 94 33.87 -5.57 18.68
C ASP A 94 35.03 -4.88 19.41
N GLU A 95 34.83 -3.64 19.87
CA GLU A 95 35.79 -2.91 20.72
C GLU A 95 35.99 -3.58 22.09
N ALA A 96 34.93 -4.12 22.70
CA ALA A 96 35.04 -4.85 23.95
C ALA A 96 35.82 -6.17 23.77
N LEU A 97 35.54 -6.89 22.69
CA LEU A 97 36.20 -8.17 22.36
C LEU A 97 37.68 -7.98 22.05
N THR A 98 38.02 -6.91 21.33
CA THR A 98 39.42 -6.54 21.06
C THR A 98 40.18 -6.32 22.37
N ARG A 99 39.60 -5.58 23.32
CA ARG A 99 40.21 -5.35 24.64
C ARG A 99 40.41 -6.63 25.45
N VAL A 100 39.45 -7.55 25.43
CA VAL A 100 39.57 -8.85 26.12
C VAL A 100 40.68 -9.68 25.48
N THR A 101 40.70 -9.75 24.15
CA THR A 101 41.73 -10.49 23.39
C THR A 101 43.13 -9.96 23.68
N ASP A 102 43.31 -8.64 23.72
CA ASP A 102 44.60 -8.02 24.05
C ASP A 102 45.06 -8.35 25.48
N ALA A 103 44.13 -8.34 26.45
CA ALA A 103 44.42 -8.71 27.84
C ALA A 103 44.80 -10.19 27.99
N GLU A 104 44.15 -11.09 27.24
CA GLU A 104 44.47 -12.52 27.24
C GLU A 104 45.85 -12.81 26.64
N VAL A 105 46.21 -12.13 25.54
CA VAL A 105 47.55 -12.24 24.93
C VAL A 105 48.64 -11.82 25.92
N GLU A 106 48.41 -10.74 26.66
CA GLU A 106 49.37 -10.27 27.67
C GLU A 106 49.48 -11.25 28.85
N LEU A 107 48.34 -11.79 29.33
CA LEU A 107 48.32 -12.81 30.37
C LEU A 107 49.10 -14.08 29.94
N LEU A 108 48.89 -14.56 28.72
CA LEU A 108 49.59 -15.73 28.17
C LEU A 108 51.10 -15.52 28.10
N ARG A 109 51.55 -14.31 27.73
CA ARG A 109 52.98 -13.95 27.73
C ARG A 109 53.57 -14.00 29.15
N GLN A 110 52.88 -13.41 30.12
CA GLN A 110 53.32 -13.36 31.52
C GLN A 110 53.34 -14.76 32.16
N LEU A 111 52.33 -15.59 31.92
CA LEU A 111 52.27 -16.95 32.43
C LEU A 111 53.36 -17.83 31.81
N THR A 112 53.59 -17.72 30.50
CA THR A 112 54.66 -18.46 29.82
C THR A 112 56.03 -18.08 30.38
N PHE A 113 56.27 -16.79 30.63
CA PHE A 113 57.50 -16.34 31.28
C PHE A 113 57.63 -16.91 32.70
N THR A 114 56.54 -16.91 33.47
CA THR A 114 56.51 -17.41 34.85
C THR A 114 56.77 -18.91 34.93
N ILE A 115 56.18 -19.71 34.04
CA ILE A 115 56.45 -21.16 33.93
C ILE A 115 57.94 -21.40 33.68
N ASN A 116 58.53 -20.70 32.71
CA ASN A 116 59.96 -20.82 32.41
C ASN A 116 60.85 -20.45 33.60
N LEU A 117 60.44 -19.44 34.39
CA LEU A 117 61.15 -19.05 35.61
C LEU A 117 61.04 -20.12 36.70
N LEU A 118 59.83 -20.66 36.92
CA LEU A 118 59.57 -21.71 37.91
C LEU A 118 60.29 -23.01 37.58
N GLU A 119 60.32 -23.42 36.31
CA GLU A 119 61.08 -24.60 35.86
C GLU A 119 62.58 -24.42 36.11
N LYS A 120 63.15 -23.27 35.75
CA LYS A 120 64.56 -22.95 36.03
C LYS A 120 64.86 -22.93 37.53
N ALA A 121 63.97 -22.35 38.33
CA ALA A 121 64.09 -22.34 39.80
C ALA A 121 64.02 -23.76 40.38
N GLY A 122 63.11 -24.60 39.89
CA GLY A 122 62.99 -26.00 40.27
C GLY A 122 64.24 -26.81 39.93
N HIS A 123 64.82 -26.61 38.73
CA HIS A 123 66.09 -27.22 38.35
C HIS A 123 67.25 -26.78 39.24
N LEU A 124 67.32 -25.48 39.58
CA LEU A 124 68.34 -24.96 40.49
C LEU A 124 68.19 -25.55 41.89
N ALA A 125 66.96 -25.60 42.43
CA ALA A 125 66.67 -26.18 43.74
C ALA A 125 67.04 -27.67 43.79
N ASN A 126 66.71 -28.44 42.76
CA ASN A 126 67.12 -29.85 42.63
C ASN A 126 68.64 -30.01 42.59
N LYS A 127 69.34 -29.17 41.81
CA LYS A 127 70.81 -29.19 41.72
C LYS A 127 71.46 -28.84 43.05
N GLN A 128 70.95 -27.84 43.77
CA GLN A 128 71.46 -27.48 45.08
C GLN A 128 71.16 -28.55 46.14
N LYS A 129 69.99 -29.19 46.10
CA LYS A 129 69.65 -30.30 47.00
C LYS A 129 70.63 -31.47 46.87
N ALA A 130 71.05 -31.78 45.65
CA ALA A 130 72.08 -32.79 45.40
C ALA A 130 73.44 -32.45 46.04
N SER A 131 73.74 -31.15 46.24
CA SER A 131 74.96 -30.67 46.90
C SER A 131 74.79 -30.35 48.39
N ASN A 132 73.55 -30.13 48.87
CA ASN A 132 73.22 -29.81 50.25
C ASN A 132 71.88 -30.44 50.66
N PRO A 133 71.88 -31.55 51.44
CA PRO A 133 70.68 -32.28 51.82
C PRO A 133 69.70 -31.51 52.72
N LEU A 134 70.09 -30.35 53.26
CA LEU A 134 69.25 -29.52 54.14
C LEU A 134 68.14 -28.76 53.39
N ILE A 135 68.12 -28.78 52.05
CA ILE A 135 67.05 -28.16 51.27
C ILE A 135 65.76 -28.97 51.40
N PRO A 136 64.63 -28.36 51.82
CA PRO A 136 63.38 -29.09 52.04
C PRO A 136 62.73 -29.59 50.74
N ASP A 137 62.28 -30.84 50.74
CA ASP A 137 61.53 -31.47 49.64
C ASP A 137 60.23 -30.73 49.33
N ALA A 138 59.62 -30.15 50.37
CA ALA A 138 58.42 -29.32 50.26
C ALA A 138 58.60 -28.12 49.31
N LEU A 139 59.81 -27.55 49.20
CA LEU A 139 60.08 -26.43 48.29
C LEU A 139 60.03 -26.88 46.82
N ILE A 140 60.64 -28.03 46.52
CA ILE A 140 60.65 -28.61 45.17
C ILE A 140 59.22 -29.03 44.77
N GLU A 141 58.47 -29.59 45.71
CA GLU A 141 57.07 -29.95 45.51
C GLU A 141 56.18 -28.72 45.24
N GLN A 142 56.35 -27.63 46.01
CA GLN A 142 55.61 -26.39 45.80
C GLN A 142 55.93 -25.73 44.45
N LEU A 143 57.20 -25.73 44.03
CA LEU A 143 57.58 -25.25 42.69
C LEU A 143 56.94 -26.11 41.59
N GLY A 144 56.91 -27.43 41.76
CA GLY A 144 56.24 -28.34 40.83
C GLY A 144 54.73 -28.08 40.73
N LYS A 145 54.05 -27.87 41.87
CA LYS A 145 52.63 -27.49 41.91
C LYS A 145 52.39 -26.15 41.22
N ALA A 146 53.18 -25.12 41.52
CA ALA A 146 53.05 -23.81 40.90
C ALA A 146 53.25 -23.85 39.38
N THR A 147 54.20 -24.65 38.88
CA THR A 147 54.39 -24.89 37.44
C THR A 147 53.15 -25.54 36.82
N GLY A 148 52.59 -26.57 37.47
CA GLY A 148 51.37 -27.23 37.02
C GLY A 148 50.15 -26.31 37.01
N ASP A 149 49.99 -25.49 38.05
CA ASP A 149 48.91 -24.51 38.16
C ASP A 149 49.01 -23.46 37.05
N CYS A 150 50.21 -22.92 36.79
CA CYS A 150 50.42 -21.98 35.69
C CYS A 150 50.10 -22.62 34.33
N ALA A 151 50.52 -23.87 34.09
CA ALA A 151 50.22 -24.58 32.85
C ALA A 151 48.70 -24.78 32.65
N ASN A 152 47.95 -25.07 33.73
CA ASN A 152 46.50 -25.13 33.68
C ASN A 152 45.87 -23.79 33.32
N VAL A 153 46.33 -22.67 33.92
CA VAL A 153 45.81 -21.34 33.59
C VAL A 153 46.11 -20.97 32.13
N VAL A 154 47.29 -21.33 31.60
CA VAL A 154 47.61 -21.15 30.16
C VAL A 154 46.62 -21.92 29.28
N ALA A 155 46.30 -23.17 29.63
CA ALA A 155 45.32 -23.95 28.88
C ALA A 155 43.93 -23.30 28.89
N LEU A 156 43.47 -22.80 30.04
CA LEU A 156 42.20 -22.06 30.13
C LEU A 156 42.22 -20.76 29.30
N ALA A 157 43.32 -20.01 29.36
CA ALA A 157 43.46 -18.77 28.61
C ALA A 157 43.46 -19.01 27.09
N LEU A 158 44.07 -20.10 26.60
CA LEU A 158 44.01 -20.48 25.19
C LEU A 158 42.58 -20.83 24.74
N VAL A 159 41.79 -21.50 25.58
CA VAL A 159 40.37 -21.81 25.29
C VAL A 159 39.52 -20.54 25.27
N ALA A 160 39.77 -19.62 26.20
CA ALA A 160 39.10 -18.33 26.23
C ALA A 160 39.44 -17.51 24.97
N GLN A 161 40.71 -17.53 24.54
CA GLN A 161 41.14 -16.85 23.32
C GLN A 161 40.52 -17.45 22.05
N ASP A 162 40.41 -18.77 21.95
CA ASP A 162 39.71 -19.44 20.84
C ASP A 162 38.23 -19.05 20.78
N SER A 163 37.60 -18.91 21.95
CA SER A 163 36.21 -18.42 22.08
C SER A 163 36.10 -16.96 21.61
N CYS A 164 37.06 -16.09 21.97
CA CYS A 164 37.11 -14.71 21.51
C CYS A 164 37.29 -14.61 19.99
N LEU A 165 38.18 -15.40 19.40
CA LEU A 165 38.38 -15.43 17.94
C LEU A 165 37.13 -15.89 17.20
N THR A 166 36.45 -16.91 17.71
CA THR A 166 35.17 -17.40 17.17
C THR A 166 34.09 -16.31 17.23
N ALA A 167 34.00 -15.59 18.35
CA ALA A 167 33.06 -14.47 18.48
C ALA A 167 33.39 -13.33 17.50
N SER A 168 34.67 -13.02 17.29
CA SER A 168 35.11 -11.98 16.35
C SER A 168 34.75 -12.32 14.90
N ALA A 169 34.95 -13.57 14.48
CA ALA A 169 34.53 -14.04 13.16
C ALA A 169 33.00 -13.91 12.96
N GLY A 170 32.23 -14.22 14.01
CA GLY A 170 30.77 -14.03 14.02
C GLY A 170 30.36 -12.57 13.88
N LEU A 171 31.02 -11.66 14.61
CA LEU A 171 30.78 -10.23 14.54
C LEU A 171 31.12 -9.66 13.16
N SER A 172 32.24 -10.06 12.55
CA SER A 172 32.61 -9.63 11.20
C SER A 172 31.54 -10.01 10.17
N THR A 173 30.99 -11.23 10.27
CA THR A 173 29.90 -11.68 9.39
C THR A 173 28.63 -10.86 9.64
N THR A 174 28.29 -10.64 10.91
CA THR A 174 27.12 -9.85 11.33
C THR A 174 27.22 -8.43 10.79
N ARG A 175 28.41 -7.81 10.86
CA ARG A 175 28.67 -6.48 10.33
C ARG A 175 28.45 -6.41 8.82
N GLY A 176 28.98 -7.38 8.06
CA GLY A 176 28.77 -7.45 6.61
C GLY A 176 27.28 -7.58 6.24
N CYS A 177 26.52 -8.38 6.99
CA CYS A 177 25.06 -8.48 6.82
C CYS A 177 24.36 -7.16 7.13
N LEU A 178 24.76 -6.45 8.19
CA LEU A 178 24.21 -5.14 8.54
C LEU A 178 24.52 -4.07 7.50
N ASP A 179 25.73 -4.06 6.94
CA ASP A 179 26.12 -3.13 5.87
C ASP A 179 25.26 -3.33 4.62
N LEU A 180 25.05 -4.59 4.21
CA LEU A 180 24.15 -4.92 3.11
C LEU A 180 22.70 -4.51 3.42
N ALA A 181 22.21 -4.83 4.62
CA ALA A 181 20.85 -4.50 5.03
C ALA A 181 20.62 -2.97 5.06
N GLN A 182 21.61 -2.21 5.55
CA GLN A 182 21.58 -0.74 5.55
C GLN A 182 21.53 -0.19 4.12
N SER A 183 22.40 -0.68 3.23
CA SER A 183 22.42 -0.28 1.82
C SER A 183 21.07 -0.56 1.13
N GLN A 184 20.48 -1.72 1.40
CA GLN A 184 19.17 -2.09 0.85
C GLN A 184 18.04 -1.23 1.43
N ALA A 185 18.08 -0.96 2.74
CA ALA A 185 17.10 -0.09 3.40
C ALA A 185 17.16 1.34 2.86
N ASP A 186 18.35 1.89 2.64
CA ASP A 186 18.52 3.24 2.09
C ASP A 186 18.11 3.31 0.62
N THR A 187 18.39 2.28 -0.18
CA THR A 187 17.89 2.17 -1.56
C THR A 187 16.37 2.15 -1.60
N LEU A 188 15.74 1.30 -0.77
CA LEU A 188 14.30 1.19 -0.67
C LEU A 188 13.66 2.52 -0.23
N ARG A 189 14.25 3.22 0.74
CA ARG A 189 13.79 4.54 1.17
C ARG A 189 13.88 5.56 0.03
N HIS A 190 14.94 5.51 -0.77
CA HIS A 190 15.10 6.41 -1.90
C HIS A 190 14.06 6.16 -3.00
N GLU A 191 13.79 4.91 -3.34
CA GLU A 191 12.80 4.55 -4.38
C GLU A 191 11.36 4.86 -3.95
N LEU A 192 11.05 4.74 -2.65
CA LEU A 192 9.73 5.05 -2.11
C LEU A 192 9.48 6.56 -1.98
N GLN A 193 10.50 7.35 -1.63
CA GLN A 193 10.34 8.78 -1.36
C GLN A 193 9.87 9.57 -2.60
N PRO A 194 8.94 10.51 -2.42
CA PRO A 194 8.59 11.44 -3.49
C PRO A 194 9.81 12.34 -3.79
N GLY A 195 10.31 12.28 -5.01
CA GLY A 195 11.42 13.12 -5.46
C GLY A 195 11.09 14.60 -5.40
N LYS A 196 12.11 15.45 -5.55
CA LYS A 196 12.00 16.92 -5.39
C LYS A 196 10.93 17.59 -6.28
N GLN A 197 10.38 16.90 -7.28
CA GLN A 197 9.28 17.38 -8.13
C GLN A 197 7.98 16.57 -8.00
N HIS A 198 7.80 15.77 -6.94
CA HIS A 198 6.65 14.87 -6.77
C HIS A 198 6.48 13.84 -7.92
N GLU A 199 7.51 13.67 -8.76
CA GLU A 199 7.48 12.82 -9.95
C GLU A 199 8.45 11.64 -9.92
N ALA A 200 9.47 11.68 -9.08
CA ALA A 200 10.48 10.63 -9.03
C ALA A 200 10.32 9.86 -7.72
N GLY A 201 9.46 8.85 -7.70
CA GLY A 201 9.26 7.99 -6.53
C GLY A 201 7.88 7.36 -6.47
N VAL A 202 7.79 6.16 -5.92
CA VAL A 202 6.55 5.37 -5.88
C VAL A 202 5.43 6.13 -5.17
N LEU A 203 5.71 6.78 -4.04
CA LEU A 203 4.70 7.56 -3.31
C LEU A 203 4.16 8.73 -4.14
N GLY A 204 5.04 9.50 -4.80
CA GLY A 204 4.61 10.64 -5.62
C GLY A 204 3.70 10.21 -6.79
N HIS A 205 4.03 9.10 -7.44
CA HIS A 205 3.17 8.53 -8.49
C HIS A 205 1.81 8.06 -7.96
N LEU A 206 1.78 7.43 -6.78
CA LEU A 206 0.53 6.95 -6.17
C LEU A 206 -0.35 8.08 -5.66
N GLU A 207 0.24 9.15 -5.10
CA GLU A 207 -0.48 10.37 -4.72
C GLU A 207 -1.15 11.02 -5.93
N ARG A 208 -0.40 11.16 -7.03
CA ARG A 208 -0.93 11.70 -8.29
C ARG A 208 -2.01 10.80 -8.88
N LEU A 209 -1.82 9.48 -8.85
CA LEU A 209 -2.81 8.53 -9.33
C LEU A 209 -4.11 8.65 -8.54
N TYR A 210 -4.01 8.74 -7.21
CA TYR A 210 -5.17 8.95 -6.36
C TYR A 210 -5.88 10.27 -6.68
N GLN A 211 -5.14 11.38 -6.80
CA GLN A 211 -5.70 12.68 -7.16
C GLN A 211 -6.43 12.64 -8.51
N LYS A 212 -5.79 12.06 -9.53
CA LYS A 212 -6.39 11.92 -10.87
C LYS A 212 -7.64 11.02 -10.85
N SER A 213 -7.63 9.94 -10.08
CA SER A 213 -8.79 9.06 -9.90
C SER A 213 -9.94 9.77 -9.19
N ALA A 214 -9.64 10.64 -8.22
CA ALA A 214 -10.65 11.46 -7.55
C ALA A 214 -11.26 12.52 -8.49
N GLU A 215 -10.45 13.17 -9.31
CA GLU A 215 -10.91 14.09 -10.36
C GLU A 215 -11.81 13.37 -11.38
N HIS A 216 -11.40 12.18 -11.85
CA HIS A 216 -12.19 11.37 -12.77
C HIS A 216 -13.52 10.94 -12.15
N TYR A 217 -13.53 10.49 -10.89
CA TYR A 217 -14.77 10.19 -10.16
C TYR A 217 -15.72 11.39 -10.12
N ASN A 218 -15.22 12.58 -9.79
CA ASN A 218 -16.05 13.78 -9.74
C ASN A 218 -16.63 14.16 -11.11
N ALA A 219 -15.85 13.98 -12.18
CA ALA A 219 -16.32 14.20 -13.55
C ALA A 219 -17.41 13.21 -13.98
N GLU A 220 -17.27 11.92 -13.63
CA GLU A 220 -18.29 10.90 -13.89
C GLU A 220 -19.54 11.12 -13.03
N LEU A 221 -19.38 11.57 -11.79
CA LEU A 221 -20.51 11.90 -10.92
C LEU A 221 -21.35 13.02 -11.54
N ALA A 222 -20.71 14.11 -11.96
CA ALA A 222 -21.38 15.21 -12.64
C ALA A 222 -22.09 14.75 -13.94
N SER A 223 -21.44 13.89 -14.72
CA SER A 223 -21.99 13.35 -15.97
C SER A 223 -23.21 12.45 -15.72
N SER A 224 -23.14 11.58 -14.71
CA SER A 224 -24.23 10.71 -14.28
C SER A 224 -25.43 11.52 -13.78
N THR A 225 -25.20 12.51 -12.90
CA THR A 225 -26.25 13.40 -12.41
C THR A 225 -26.96 14.15 -13.55
N ASN A 226 -26.20 14.66 -14.53
CA ASN A 226 -26.79 15.34 -15.69
C ASN A 226 -27.61 14.39 -16.57
N ALA A 227 -27.11 13.18 -16.82
CA ALA A 227 -27.85 12.19 -17.62
C ALA A 227 -29.16 11.77 -16.95
N THR A 228 -29.15 11.55 -15.63
CA THR A 228 -30.37 11.27 -14.86
C THR A 228 -31.35 12.45 -14.92
N ALA A 229 -30.88 13.70 -14.75
CA ALA A 229 -31.75 14.87 -14.84
C ALA A 229 -32.40 15.02 -16.23
N GLN A 230 -31.66 14.74 -17.31
CA GLN A 230 -32.20 14.74 -18.67
C GLN A 230 -33.27 13.67 -18.87
N LEU A 231 -33.04 12.47 -18.34
CA LEU A 231 -34.00 11.36 -18.39
C LEU A 231 -35.28 11.71 -17.61
N ASP A 232 -35.15 12.27 -16.41
CA ASP A 232 -36.29 12.69 -15.58
C ASP A 232 -37.14 13.76 -16.28
N HIS A 233 -36.48 14.75 -16.89
CA HIS A 233 -37.15 15.77 -17.69
C HIS A 233 -37.88 15.17 -18.90
N ALA A 234 -37.25 14.23 -19.62
CA ALA A 234 -37.88 13.55 -20.76
C ALA A 234 -39.10 12.71 -20.33
N ASN A 235 -39.00 12.00 -19.20
CA ASN A 235 -40.10 11.23 -18.62
C ASN A 235 -41.28 12.12 -18.24
N ALA A 236 -41.03 13.27 -17.59
CA ALA A 236 -42.07 14.25 -17.26
C ALA A 236 -42.78 14.79 -18.53
N ALA A 237 -42.01 15.05 -19.59
CA ALA A 237 -42.54 15.53 -20.85
C ALA A 237 -43.36 14.46 -21.58
N LEU A 238 -42.94 13.19 -21.54
CA LEU A 238 -43.72 12.06 -22.06
C LEU A 238 -45.03 11.88 -21.28
N ALA A 239 -45.00 11.97 -19.95
CA ALA A 239 -46.21 11.88 -19.13
C ALA A 239 -47.22 12.97 -19.50
N THR A 240 -46.75 14.19 -19.74
CA THR A 240 -47.58 15.30 -20.22
C THR A 240 -48.19 15.01 -21.60
N ALA A 241 -47.41 14.48 -22.54
CA ALA A 241 -47.88 14.11 -23.87
C ALA A 241 -48.93 12.99 -23.82
N LYS A 242 -48.71 11.96 -22.99
CA LYS A 242 -49.68 10.86 -22.76
C LYS A 242 -50.99 11.37 -22.15
N ALA A 243 -50.92 12.31 -21.20
CA ALA A 243 -52.12 12.92 -20.61
C ALA A 243 -52.93 13.72 -21.64
N ARG A 244 -52.26 14.51 -22.50
CA ARG A 244 -52.91 15.22 -23.61
C ARG A 244 -53.53 14.25 -24.62
N LEU A 245 -52.85 13.14 -24.91
CA LEU A 245 -53.35 12.12 -25.82
C LEU A 245 -54.63 11.47 -25.28
N ALA A 246 -54.63 11.09 -24.00
CA ALA A 246 -55.81 10.54 -23.35
C ALA A 246 -56.99 11.54 -23.38
N SER A 247 -56.72 12.83 -23.16
CA SER A 247 -57.74 13.88 -23.24
C SER A 247 -58.32 14.03 -24.66
N LEU A 248 -57.49 14.05 -25.69
CA LEU A 248 -57.95 14.12 -27.09
C LEU A 248 -58.71 12.86 -27.52
N GLN A 249 -58.27 11.67 -27.09
CA GLN A 249 -58.97 10.42 -27.35
C GLN A 249 -60.36 10.40 -26.69
N ALA A 250 -60.47 10.90 -25.45
CA ALA A 250 -61.77 11.05 -24.78
C ALA A 250 -62.67 12.07 -25.50
N GLY A 251 -62.12 13.19 -25.97
CA GLY A 251 -62.85 14.18 -26.76
C GLY A 251 -63.36 13.62 -28.10
N LEU A 252 -62.51 12.88 -28.82
CA LEU A 252 -62.88 12.18 -30.05
C LEU A 252 -64.00 11.15 -29.80
N ALA A 253 -63.89 10.34 -28.75
CA ALA A 253 -64.93 9.37 -28.38
C ALA A 253 -66.27 10.04 -28.02
N ALA A 254 -66.23 11.19 -27.36
CA ALA A 254 -67.43 11.97 -27.07
C ALA A 254 -68.06 12.54 -28.35
N ALA A 255 -67.26 13.12 -29.25
CA ALA A 255 -67.74 13.69 -30.51
C ALA A 255 -68.38 12.63 -31.42
N THR A 256 -67.78 11.45 -31.54
CA THR A 256 -68.33 10.34 -32.34
C THR A 256 -69.59 9.75 -31.71
N ALA A 257 -69.68 9.67 -30.38
CA ALA A 257 -70.89 9.19 -29.70
C ALA A 257 -72.08 10.17 -29.81
N VAL A 258 -71.83 11.48 -29.85
CA VAL A 258 -72.87 12.50 -30.07
C VAL A 258 -73.39 12.46 -31.50
N ASP A 259 -72.51 12.21 -32.48
CA ASP A 259 -72.91 12.05 -33.88
C ASP A 259 -73.77 10.79 -34.08
N ALA A 260 -73.39 9.66 -33.46
CA ALA A 260 -74.15 8.41 -33.50
C ALA A 260 -75.53 8.48 -32.82
N LYS A 261 -75.77 9.43 -31.92
CA LYS A 261 -77.09 9.69 -31.30
C LYS A 261 -77.95 10.70 -32.07
N ALA A 262 -77.35 11.42 -33.03
CA ALA A 262 -78.02 12.43 -33.84
C ALA A 262 -78.42 11.91 -35.23
N ALA A 263 -77.95 10.72 -35.62
CA ALA A 263 -78.39 9.94 -36.78
C ALA A 263 -79.61 9.07 -36.44
#